data_AF-A0A920T6E5-F1
#
_entry.id   AF-A0A920T6E5-F1
#
_cell.length_a   1.000
_cell.length_b   1.000
_cell.length_c   1.000
_cell.angle_alpha   90.00
_cell.angle_beta   90.00
_cell.angle_gamma   90.00
#
_symmetry.space_group_name_H-M   'P 1'
#
loop_
_entity.id
_entity.type
_entity.pdbx_description
1 polymer ?
#
loop_
_entity_poly.entity_id
_entity_poly.type
_entity_poly.pdbx_seq_one_letter_code
_entity_poly.pdbx_strand_id
1 'polypeptide(L)' 'MIIIQFYEIILKISTEKIEGMLEAALNAGAFGGKINGSGGGGCMFVYAPKNPERVAEAINNAGGKSYLIQSDLGTKIEK' A
#
# COMPACT_ATOMS: atom_id res chain seq x y z
N MET A 1 -5.66 -7.56 -7.47
CA MET A 1 -5.36 -7.23 -6.06
C MET A 1 -6.67 -7.29 -5.28
N ILE A 2 -6.84 -8.27 -4.39
CA ILE A 2 -7.96 -8.26 -3.44
C ILE A 2 -7.48 -7.49 -2.21
N ILE A 3 -8.20 -6.44 -1.82
CA ILE A 3 -7.87 -5.64 -0.64
C ILE A 3 -8.65 -6.19 0.54
N ILE A 4 -7.94 -6.82 1.46
CA ILE A 4 -8.47 -7.34 2.71
C ILE A 4 -7.43 -7.04 3.80
N GLN A 5 -7.70 -6.05 4.66
CA GLN A 5 -6.81 -5.65 5.77
C GLN A 5 -7.21 -6.32 7.10
N PHE A 6 -8.40 -6.94 7.16
CA PHE A 6 -8.91 -7.52 8.39
C PHE A 6 -7.99 -8.66 8.86
N TYR A 7 -7.56 -8.59 10.14
CA TYR A 7 -6.75 -9.55 10.90
C TYR A 7 -5.21 -9.44 10.88
N GLU A 8 -4.58 -8.62 10.03
CA GLU A 8 -3.10 -8.59 9.93
C GLU A 8 -2.42 -8.05 11.21
N ILE A 9 -3.07 -7.16 11.96
CA ILE A 9 -2.58 -6.66 13.26
C ILE A 9 -2.62 -7.76 14.33
N ILE A 10 -3.73 -8.51 14.41
CA ILE A 10 -3.93 -9.57 15.43
C ILE A 10 -2.91 -10.69 15.25
N LEU A 11 -2.59 -11.01 14.00
CA LEU A 11 -1.61 -12.03 13.63
C LEU A 11 -0.15 -11.53 13.73
N LYS A 12 0.08 -10.29 14.16
CA LYS A 12 1.41 -9.64 14.22
C LYS A 12 2.14 -9.64 12.85
N ILE A 13 1.37 -9.60 11.77
CA ILE A 13 1.89 -9.54 10.40
C ILE A 13 2.19 -8.09 10.03
N SER A 14 1.33 -7.16 10.46
CA SER A 14 1.55 -5.73 10.22
C SER A 14 2.33 -5.06 11.35
N THR A 15 2.85 -3.85 11.08
CA THR A 15 3.58 -3.03 12.05
C THR A 15 2.88 -1.69 12.23
N GLU A 16 3.10 -1.01 13.36
CA GLU A 16 2.51 0.31 13.63
C GLU A 16 2.81 1.32 12.52
N LYS A 17 4.02 1.25 11.94
CA LYS A 17 4.40 2.09 10.80
C LYS A 17 3.54 1.81 9.56
N ILE A 18 3.31 0.53 9.22
CA ILE A 18 2.50 0.15 8.06
C ILE A 18 1.04 0.55 8.28
N GLU A 19 0.49 0.29 9.47
CA GLU A 19 -0.89 0.67 9.81
C GLU A 19 -1.10 2.19 9.77
N GLY A 20 -0.17 2.97 10.30
CA GLY A 20 -0.26 4.44 10.24
C GLY A 20 -0.23 4.97 8.79
N MET A 21 0.56 4.36 7.91
CA MET A 21 0.56 4.72 6.49
C MET A 21 -0.73 4.27 5.76
N LEU A 22 -1.29 3.10 6.10
CA LEU A 22 -2.58 2.65 5.55
C LEU A 22 -3.73 3.57 5.98
N GLU A 23 -3.75 3.98 7.25
CA GLU A 23 -4.73 4.93 7.77
C GLU A 23 -4.62 6.29 7.07
N ALA A 24 -3.41 6.84 6.93
CA ALA A 24 -3.17 8.08 6.21
C ALA A 24 -3.67 7.99 4.76
N ALA A 25 -3.43 6.86 4.10
CA ALA A 25 -3.88 6.62 2.74
C ALA A 25 -5.41 6.54 2.61
N LEU A 26 -6.08 5.85 3.55
CA LEU A 26 -7.54 5.77 3.63
C LEU A 26 -8.15 7.16 3.83
N ASN A 27 -7.62 7.95 4.77
CA ASN A 27 -8.07 9.31 5.05
C ASN A 27 -7.86 10.26 3.83
N ALA A 28 -6.86 9.97 3.00
CA ALA A 28 -6.60 10.70 1.76
C ALA A 28 -7.55 10.31 0.61
N GLY A 29 -8.36 9.25 0.75
CA GLY A 29 -9.36 8.82 -0.22
C GLY A 29 -9.03 7.51 -0.94
N ALA A 30 -8.08 6.72 -0.44
CA ALA A 30 -7.87 5.36 -0.92
C ALA A 30 -9.10 4.48 -0.62
N PHE A 31 -9.36 3.49 -1.47
CA PHE A 31 -10.44 2.52 -1.25
C PHE A 31 -9.99 1.40 -0.30
N GLY A 32 -8.68 1.23 -0.14
CA GLY A 32 -8.05 0.38 0.86
C GLY A 32 -6.63 0.01 0.49
N GLY A 33 -5.96 -0.75 1.35
CA GLY A 33 -4.62 -1.24 1.12
C GLY A 33 -4.30 -2.46 1.98
N LYS A 34 -3.11 -3.04 1.77
CA LYS A 34 -2.57 -4.12 2.59
C LYS A 34 -1.06 -4.17 2.64
N ILE A 35 -0.49 -4.80 3.66
CA ILE A 35 0.94 -5.16 3.67
C ILE A 35 1.23 -6.14 2.52
N ASN A 36 2.41 -6.08 1.93
CA ASN A 36 2.85 -7.01 0.89
C ASN A 36 4.00 -7.90 1.39
N GLY A 37 3.91 -9.21 1.11
CA GLY A 37 4.91 -10.20 1.53
C GLY A 37 4.53 -10.95 2.80
N SER A 38 5.54 -11.43 3.53
CA SER A 38 5.38 -12.27 4.73
C SER A 38 4.92 -11.52 5.98
N GLY A 39 4.98 -10.18 5.97
CA GLY A 39 4.76 -9.34 7.15
C GLY A 39 6.04 -8.87 7.84
N GLY A 40 5.89 -8.17 8.97
CA GLY A 40 6.97 -7.61 9.77
C GLY A 40 7.50 -6.25 9.30
N GLY A 41 6.90 -5.67 8.24
CA GLY A 41 7.28 -4.38 7.68
C GLY A 41 7.41 -4.42 6.16
N GLY A 42 8.36 -3.67 5.62
CA GLY A 42 8.62 -3.63 4.18
C GLY A 42 7.64 -2.76 3.41
N CYS A 43 6.97 -3.35 2.42
CA CYS A 43 6.11 -2.64 1.47
C CYS A 43 4.63 -2.88 1.76
N MET A 44 3.80 -1.92 1.36
CA MET A 44 2.35 -2.05 1.33
C MET A 44 1.82 -1.60 -0.02
N PHE A 45 0.66 -2.12 -0.41
CA PHE A 45 -0.07 -1.65 -1.59
C PHE A 45 -1.35 -0.96 -1.18
N VAL A 46 -1.65 0.13 -1.87
CA VAL A 46 -2.89 0.90 -1.69
C VAL A 46 -3.57 1.06 -3.04
N TYR A 47 -4.89 0.93 -3.06
CA TYR A 47 -5.70 1.17 -4.25
C TYR A 47 -6.42 2.52 -4.16
N ALA A 48 -6.08 3.41 -5.08
CA ALA A 48 -6.60 4.78 -5.13
C ALA A 48 -6.83 5.23 -6.58
N PRO A 49 -7.92 4.78 -7.24
CA PRO A 49 -8.14 5.03 -8.67
C PRO A 49 -8.52 6.48 -9.01
N LYS A 50 -8.91 7.30 -8.02
CA LYS A 50 -9.43 8.66 -8.27
C LYS A 50 -8.38 9.77 -8.19
N ASN A 51 -7.52 9.72 -7.18
CA ASN A 51 -6.51 10.75 -6.93
C ASN A 51 -5.27 10.10 -6.28
N PRO A 52 -4.53 9.28 -7.05
CA PRO A 52 -3.40 8.52 -6.54
C PRO A 52 -2.27 9.43 -6.01
N GLU A 53 -2.10 10.63 -6.56
CA GLU A 53 -1.07 11.59 -6.13
C GLU A 53 -1.32 12.08 -4.69
N ARG A 54 -2.57 12.45 -4.37
CA ARG A 54 -2.96 12.86 -3.01
C ARG A 54 -2.71 11.76 -1.99
N VAL A 55 -2.99 10.50 -2.36
CA VAL A 55 -2.75 9.35 -1.49
C VAL A 55 -1.25 9.08 -1.32
N ALA A 56 -0.47 9.20 -2.40
CA ALA A 56 0.98 9.06 -2.37
C ALA A 56 1.65 10.11 -1.46
N GLU A 57 1.20 11.36 -1.52
CA GLU A 57 1.65 12.43 -0.63
C GLU A 57 1.33 12.14 0.84
N ALA A 58 0.11 11.68 1.15
CA ALA A 58 -0.27 11.31 2.50
C ALA A 58 0.63 10.19 3.08
N ILE A 59 0.97 9.18 2.26
CA ILE A 59 1.89 8.10 2.64
C ILE A 59 3.31 8.64 2.89
N ASN A 60 3.79 9.57 2.06
CA ASN A 60 5.10 10.19 2.27
C ASN A 60 5.13 10.99 3.58
N ASN A 61 4.09 11.77 3.87
CA ASN A 61 3.95 12.54 5.10
C ASN A 61 3.84 11.64 6.35
N ALA A 62 3.29 10.43 6.21
CA ALA A 62 3.26 9.42 7.26
C ALA A 62 4.61 8.66 7.44
N GLY A 63 5.69 9.10 6.76
CA GLY A 63 7.03 8.53 6.91
C GLY A 63 7.33 7.35 5.97
N GLY A 64 6.52 7.18 4.94
CA GLY A 64 6.72 6.21 3.86
C GLY A 64 7.48 6.78 2.66
N LYS A 65 7.74 5.92 1.67
CA LYS A 65 8.17 6.32 0.34
C LYS A 65 7.21 5.70 -0.67
N SER A 66 6.40 6.53 -1.31
CA SER A 66 5.38 6.11 -2.25
C SER A 66 5.90 6.06 -3.69
N TYR A 67 5.35 5.13 -4.46
CA TYR A 67 5.54 5.03 -5.91
C TYR A 67 4.18 4.76 -6.55
N LEU A 68 3.83 5.53 -7.57
CA LEU A 68 2.68 5.23 -8.40
C LEU A 68 3.06 4.11 -9.35
N ILE A 69 2.34 2.99 -9.28
CA ILE A 69 2.64 1.79 -10.06
C ILE A 69 1.40 1.31 -10.81
N GLN A 70 1.64 0.58 -11.89
CA GLN A 70 0.63 -0.11 -12.69
C GLN A 70 1.08 -1.56 -12.91
N SER A 71 0.13 -2.45 -13.17
CA SER A 71 0.48 -3.83 -13.54
C SER A 71 1.17 -3.84 -14.90
N ASP A 72 2.32 -4.51 -15.00
CA ASP A 72 2.95 -4.80 -16.28
C ASP A 72 2.48 -6.17 -16.80
N LEU A 73 2.78 -6.45 -18.07
CA LEU A 73 2.59 -7.72 -18.75
C LEU A 73 3.55 -8.82 -18.26
N GLY A 74 4.54 -8.46 -17.44
CA GLY A 74 5.57 -9.36 -16.96
C GLY A 74 6.74 -9.53 -17.94
N THR A 75 7.43 -10.66 -17.85
CA THR A 75 8.66 -10.94 -18.60
C THR A 75 8.44 -10.93 -20.12
N LYS A 76 9.29 -10.21 -20.86
CA LYS A 76 9.30 -10.13 -22.33
C LYS A 76 10.67 -10.53 -22.85
N ILE A 77 10.71 -11.12 -24.05
CA ILE A 77 11.95 -11.37 -24.79
C ILE A 77 12.10 -10.21 -25.76
N GLU A 78 13.15 -9.40 -25.60
CA GLU A 78 13.54 -8.41 -26.60
C GLU A 78 14.32 -9.13 -27.71
N LYS A 79 13.90 -8.91 -28.97
CA LYS A 79 14.55 -9.44 -30.16
C LYS A 79 15.53 -8.44 -30.75
#